data_AF-A0AAU6EDU1-F1
#
_entry.id   AF-A0AAU6EDU1-F1
#
_cell.length_a   1.000
_cell.length_b   1.000
_cell.length_c   1.000
_cell.angle_alpha   90.00
_cell.angle_beta   90.00
_cell.angle_gamma   90.00
#
_symmetry.space_group_name_H-M   'P 1'
#
loop_
_entity.id
_entity.type
_entity.pdbx_description
1 polymer ?
#
loop_
_entity_poly.entity_id
_entity_poly.type
_entity_poly.pdbx_seq_one_letter_code
_entity_poly.pdbx_strand_id
1 'polypeptide(L)' 'MAEEEHKDPPICGTCLGAGGEWIDRNGSGPKQSVWVACPLCAGTGRR' A
#
# COMPACT_ATOMS: atom_id res chain seq x y z
N MET A 1 1.96 -35.98 -0.16
CA MET A 1 3.31 -35.41 -0.25
C MET A 1 3.10 -33.92 -0.48
N ALA A 2 3.60 -33.11 0.46
CA ALA A 2 3.58 -31.66 0.58
C ALA A 2 2.67 -30.88 -0.38
N GLU A 3 1.57 -30.34 0.13
CA GLU A 3 0.96 -29.14 -0.43
C GLU A 3 2.02 -28.05 -0.46
N GLU A 4 2.45 -27.65 -1.65
CA GLU A 4 3.35 -26.53 -1.85
C GLU A 4 2.58 -25.27 -1.44
N GLU A 5 2.70 -24.90 -0.16
CA GLU A 5 2.33 -23.59 0.36
C GLU A 5 3.00 -22.55 -0.55
N HIS A 6 2.24 -22.03 -1.50
CA HIS A 6 2.51 -20.77 -2.17
C HIS A 6 2.61 -19.73 -1.07
N LYS A 7 3.80 -19.56 -0.52
CA LYS A 7 4.16 -18.47 0.37
C LYS A 7 4.21 -17.25 -0.53
N ASP A 8 3.04 -16.67 -0.79
CA ASP A 8 2.95 -15.35 -1.39
C ASP A 8 3.92 -14.45 -0.62
N PRO A 9 4.79 -13.71 -1.33
CA PRO A 9 5.81 -12.90 -0.69
C PRO A 9 5.14 -12.01 0.37
N PRO A 10 5.79 -11.77 1.53
CA PRO A 10 5.16 -11.04 2.61
C PRO A 10 4.73 -9.66 2.11
N ILE A 11 3.42 -9.49 2.00
CA ILE A 11 2.82 -8.20 1.67
C ILE A 11 3.08 -7.24 2.83
N CYS A 12 3.18 -5.96 2.53
CA CYS A 12 3.29 -4.98 3.61
C CYS A 12 2.00 -5.03 4.44
N GLY A 13 2.08 -5.45 5.70
CA GLY A 13 0.89 -5.62 6.56
C GLY A 13 0.10 -4.32 6.80
N THR A 14 0.72 -3.16 6.57
CA THR A 14 0.08 -1.86 6.77
C THR A 14 -0.70 -1.39 5.55
N CYS A 15 -0.13 -1.49 4.35
CA CYS A 15 -0.84 -1.12 3.11
C CYS A 15 -1.45 -2.32 2.38
N LEU A 16 -1.32 -3.53 2.94
CA LEU A 16 -1.79 -4.79 2.38
C LEU A 16 -1.33 -5.04 0.93
N GLY A 17 -0.13 -4.56 0.60
CA GLY A 17 0.41 -4.64 -0.76
C GLY A 17 -0.07 -3.54 -1.73
N ALA A 18 -0.87 -2.56 -1.28
CA ALA A 18 -1.26 -1.41 -2.12
C ALA A 18 -0.10 -0.45 -2.40
N GLY A 19 0.94 -0.44 -1.55
CA GLY A 19 2.10 0.44 -1.67
C GLY A 19 1.86 1.86 -1.15
N GLY A 20 0.63 2.22 -0.80
CA GLY A 20 0.27 3.55 -0.31
C GLY A 20 -1.22 3.69 -0.14
N GLU A 21 -1.65 4.91 0.14
CA GLU A 21 -3.04 5.29 0.27
C GLU A 21 -3.29 6.64 -0.41
N TRP A 22 -4.47 6.81 -0.99
CA TRP A 22 -4.93 8.12 -1.46
C TRP A 22 -5.42 8.90 -0.24
N ILE A 23 -4.83 10.07 0.00
CA ILE A 23 -5.33 11.00 1.00
C ILE A 23 -5.92 12.22 0.32
N ASP A 24 -7.08 12.66 0.77
CA ASP A 24 -7.66 13.92 0.34
C ASP A 24 -7.03 15.06 1.15
N ARG A 25 -6.26 15.91 0.47
CA ARG A 25 -5.80 17.17 1.07
C ARG A 25 -6.90 18.21 0.94
N ASN A 26 -7.70 18.32 1.99
CA ASN A 26 -8.73 19.35 2.10
C ASN A 26 -8.13 20.63 2.70
N GLY A 27 -7.27 21.31 1.94
CA GLY A 27 -6.72 22.61 2.32
C GLY A 27 -7.43 23.72 1.54
N SER A 28 -8.39 24.41 2.15
CA SER A 28 -9.08 25.66 1.73
C SER A 28 -9.31 25.92 0.21
N GLY A 29 -9.29 24.89 -0.62
CA GLY A 29 -9.23 24.95 -2.08
C GLY A 29 -9.81 23.69 -2.71
N PRO A 30 -9.63 23.46 -4.02
CA PRO A 30 -10.23 22.31 -4.70
C PRO A 30 -9.76 21.00 -4.07
N LYS A 31 -10.67 20.04 -3.90
CA LYS A 31 -10.34 18.70 -3.39
C LYS A 31 -9.24 18.10 -4.25
N GLN A 32 -8.06 17.94 -3.67
CA GLN A 32 -6.93 17.28 -4.30
C GLN A 32 -6.67 15.97 -3.56
N SER A 33 -6.83 14.87 -4.28
CA SER A 33 -6.43 13.55 -3.80
C SER A 33 -4.95 13.36 -4.17
N VAL A 34 -4.10 13.13 -3.17
CA VAL A 34 -2.67 12.86 -3.37
C VAL A 34 -2.36 11.44 -2.94
N TRP A 35 -1.60 10.72 -3.77
CA TRP A 35 -1.13 9.39 -3.41
C TRP A 35 0.02 9.54 -2.42
N VAL A 36 -0.13 8.95 -1.25
CA VAL A 36 0.92 8.89 -0.24
C VAL A 36 1.45 7.48 -0.18
N ALA A 37 2.72 7.33 -0.56
CA ALA A 37 3.43 6.07 -0.45
C ALA A 37 3.45 5.60 1.01
N CYS A 38 3.18 4.31 1.23
CA CYS A 38 3.24 3.73 2.56
C CYS A 38 4.69 3.79 3.05
N PRO A 39 4.97 4.42 4.20
CA PRO A 39 6.35 4.63 4.67
C PRO A 39 7.04 3.30 5.01
N LEU A 40 6.29 2.28 5.41
CA LEU A 40 6.84 0.99 5.84
C LEU A 40 7.34 0.14 4.68
N CYS A 41 6.72 0.25 3.50
CA CYS A 41 7.21 -0.40 2.29
C CYS A 41 7.78 0.58 1.26
N ALA A 42 7.91 1.86 1.62
CA ALA A 42 8.36 2.95 0.76
C ALA A 42 7.71 2.95 -0.64
N GLY A 43 6.39 2.76 -0.73
CA GLY A 43 5.73 2.72 -2.04
C GLY A 43 5.70 1.36 -2.74
N THR A 44 6.47 0.38 -2.26
CA THR A 44 6.74 -0.85 -3.02
C THR A 44 5.50 -1.74 -3.21
N GLY A 45 4.60 -1.81 -2.22
CA GLY A 45 3.33 -2.53 -2.35
C GLY A 45 3.48 -3.94 -2.91
N ARG A 46 4.07 -4.86 -2.13
CA ARG A 46 4.32 -6.21 -2.64
C ARG A 46 3.01 -7.01 -2.65
N ARG A 47 2.72 -7.62 -3.80
CA ARG A 47 1.73 -8.67 -4.07
C ARG A 47 2.45 -9.98 -4.30
#